data_AF-A0A838GQ24-F1
#
_entry.id   AF-A0A838GQ24-F1
#
_cell.length_a   1.000
_cell.length_b   1.000
_cell.length_c   1.000
_cell.angle_alpha   90.00
_cell.angle_beta   90.00
_cell.angle_gamma   90.00
#
_symmetry.space_group_name_H-M   'P 1'
#
loop_
_entity.id
_entity.type
_entity.pdbx_description
1 polymer ?
#
loop_
_entity_poly.entity_id
_entity_poly.type
_entity_poly.pdbx_seq_one_letter_code
_entity_poly.pdbx_strand_id
1 'polypeptide(L)'
;MANPLTPDALASLRTDFVANRAYRITQNAVTKVGILDVALDRDVVTGTDHSVSHLIDDWKVTNQKKSGRCWLFAGLNLLRVGAMSAMNVKDFEFSQNHIMFWDKLERANYYLNAIVETRDREVDDRTVAHLLGSVADDGGQWNMFVSLV
;
A
#
# COMPACT_ATOMS: atom_id res chain seq x y z
N MET A 1 34.98 -0.27 4.98
CA MET A 1 35.35 0.95 5.73
C MET A 1 34.34 2.01 5.36
N ALA A 2 33.71 2.67 6.34
CA ALA A 2 32.84 3.81 6.04
C ALA A 2 33.72 4.97 5.58
N ASN A 3 33.46 5.55 4.42
CA ASN A 3 34.09 6.79 3.99
C ASN A 3 33.26 7.94 4.59
N PRO A 4 33.74 8.60 5.67
CA PRO A 4 32.99 9.69 6.27
C PRO A 4 32.91 10.86 5.28
N LEU A 5 31.80 11.59 5.34
CA LEU A 5 31.65 12.83 4.58
C LEU A 5 32.68 13.84 5.08
N THR A 6 33.68 14.16 4.26
CA THR A 6 34.73 15.13 4.60
C THR A 6 34.25 16.56 4.34
N PRO A 7 34.81 17.57 5.04
CA PRO A 7 34.51 18.98 4.77
C PRO A 7 34.77 19.37 3.30
N ASP A 8 35.85 18.87 2.70
CA ASP A 8 36.20 19.16 1.31
C ASP A 8 35.20 18.55 0.33
N ALA A 9 34.78 17.31 0.56
CA ALA A 9 33.74 16.66 -0.25
C ALA A 9 32.41 17.42 -0.16
N LEU A 10 32.03 17.87 1.05
CA LEU A 10 30.83 18.67 1.25
C LEU A 10 30.92 20.05 0.55
N ALA A 11 32.08 20.69 0.61
CA ALA A 11 32.31 21.97 -0.06
C ALA A 11 32.21 21.82 -1.58
N SER A 12 32.77 20.76 -2.16
CA SER A 12 32.63 20.43 -3.58
C SER A 12 31.16 20.24 -3.97
N LEU A 13 30.43 19.39 -3.26
CA LEU A 13 29.01 19.13 -3.52
C LEU A 13 28.15 20.40 -3.46
N ARG A 14 28.43 21.29 -2.49
CA ARG A 14 27.74 22.59 -2.39
C ARG A 14 28.06 23.48 -3.58
N THR A 15 29.31 23.51 -4.01
CA THR A 15 29.76 24.33 -5.14
C THR A 15 29.09 23.85 -6.42
N ASP A 16 29.09 22.54 -6.68
CA ASP A 16 28.44 21.93 -7.84
C ASP A 16 26.92 22.17 -7.80
N PHE A 17 26.31 22.06 -6.62
CA PHE A 17 24.89 22.31 -6.44
C PHE A 17 24.52 23.76 -6.76
N VAL A 18 25.25 24.71 -6.17
CA VAL A 18 25.03 26.15 -6.35
C VAL A 18 25.42 26.59 -7.74
N ALA A 19 26.26 25.88 -8.50
CA ALA A 19 26.56 26.20 -9.89
C ALA A 19 25.35 25.92 -10.82
N ASN A 20 24.59 24.85 -10.56
CA ASN A 20 23.48 24.45 -11.44
C ASN A 20 22.20 25.26 -11.20
N ARG A 21 21.78 26.04 -12.20
CA ARG A 21 20.55 26.86 -12.13
C ARG A 21 19.30 26.02 -11.87
N ALA A 22 19.18 24.85 -12.49
CA ALA A 22 18.02 23.98 -12.30
C ALA A 22 17.90 23.56 -10.84
N TYR A 23 19.01 23.18 -10.20
CA TYR A 23 19.01 22.78 -8.79
C TYR A 23 18.56 23.90 -7.85
N ARG A 24 19.01 25.15 -8.08
CA ARG A 24 18.57 26.31 -7.28
C ARG A 24 17.07 26.59 -7.45
N ILE A 25 16.56 26.49 -8.67
CA ILE A 25 15.12 26.67 -8.95
C ILE A 25 14.30 25.55 -8.29
N THR A 26 14.71 24.29 -8.47
CA THR A 26 14.04 23.14 -7.86
C THR A 26 14.07 23.22 -6.34
N GLN A 27 15.20 23.60 -5.73
CA GLN A 27 15.31 23.82 -4.28
C GLN A 27 14.25 24.80 -3.77
N ASN A 28 14.10 25.95 -4.44
CA ASN A 28 13.10 26.95 -4.04
C ASN A 28 11.66 26.41 -4.18
N ALA A 29 11.39 25.59 -5.19
CA ALA A 29 10.08 24.99 -5.40
C ALA A 29 9.77 23.91 -4.33
N VAL A 30 10.65 22.92 -4.14
CA VAL A 30 10.42 21.78 -3.22
C VAL A 30 10.48 22.16 -1.74
N THR A 31 11.05 23.32 -1.41
CA THR A 31 11.03 23.85 -0.03
C THR A 31 9.76 24.62 0.30
N LYS A 32 8.91 24.90 -0.69
CA LYS A 32 7.62 25.60 -0.53
C LYS A 32 6.41 24.71 -0.84
N VAL A 33 6.57 23.75 -1.74
CA VAL A 33 5.50 22.88 -2.25
C VAL A 33 5.95 21.42 -2.15
N GLY A 34 5.01 20.48 -2.04
CA GLY A 34 5.31 19.05 -2.00
C GLY A 34 6.05 18.60 -3.27
N ILE A 35 7.00 17.66 -3.10
CA ILE A 35 7.82 17.17 -4.22
C ILE A 35 6.99 16.59 -5.36
N LEU A 36 5.87 15.93 -5.05
CA LEU A 36 4.98 15.33 -6.06
C LEU A 36 4.28 16.39 -6.91
N ASP A 37 3.90 17.52 -6.31
CA ASP A 37 3.28 18.62 -7.05
C ASP A 37 4.28 19.31 -7.97
N VAL A 38 5.53 19.46 -7.52
CA VAL A 38 6.62 20.03 -8.32
C VAL A 38 7.03 19.10 -9.47
N ALA A 39 7.00 17.79 -9.23
CA ALA A 39 7.37 16.78 -10.21
C ALA A 39 6.23 16.41 -11.17
N LEU A 40 5.04 17.01 -11.03
CA LEU A 40 3.90 16.71 -11.88
C LEU A 40 4.17 17.15 -13.33
N ASP A 41 4.18 16.19 -14.24
CA ASP A 41 4.28 16.45 -15.68
C ASP A 41 2.89 16.76 -16.25
N ARG A 42 2.69 18.01 -16.70
CA ARG A 42 1.40 18.46 -17.22
C ARG A 42 1.04 17.79 -18.55
N ASP A 43 2.02 17.48 -19.39
CA ASP A 43 1.79 16.86 -20.70
C ASP A 43 1.24 15.44 -20.52
N VAL A 44 1.76 14.69 -19.54
CA VAL A 44 1.23 13.37 -19.17
C VAL A 44 -0.20 13.49 -18.64
N VAL A 45 -0.45 14.44 -17.73
CA VAL A 45 -1.79 14.63 -17.15
C VAL A 45 -2.83 15.00 -18.21
N THR A 46 -2.48 15.87 -19.17
CA THR A 46 -3.43 16.30 -20.21
C THR A 46 -3.51 15.35 -21.40
N GLY A 47 -2.46 14.55 -21.64
CA GLY A 47 -2.38 13.62 -22.76
C GLY A 47 -2.89 12.21 -22.45
N THR A 48 -3.16 11.89 -21.19
CA THR A 48 -3.70 10.57 -20.81
C THR A 48 -5.16 10.46 -21.26
N ASP A 49 -5.43 9.54 -22.19
CA ASP A 49 -6.79 9.18 -22.58
C ASP A 49 -7.38 8.15 -21.60
N HIS A 50 -8.59 8.42 -21.13
CA HIS A 50 -9.35 7.54 -20.24
C HIS A 50 -10.43 6.74 -20.98
N SER A 51 -10.49 6.81 -22.31
CA SER A 51 -11.38 6.00 -23.12
C SER A 51 -10.97 4.52 -23.11
N VAL A 52 -11.96 3.63 -23.02
CA VAL A 52 -11.77 2.18 -23.08
C VAL A 52 -12.80 1.57 -24.02
N SER A 53 -12.42 0.56 -24.80
CA SER A 53 -13.33 -0.10 -25.75
C SER A 53 -14.36 -1.00 -25.07
N HIS A 54 -14.02 -1.54 -23.90
CA HIS A 54 -14.87 -2.42 -23.11
C HIS A 54 -14.85 -1.95 -21.65
N LEU A 55 -15.91 -1.24 -21.24
CA LEU A 55 -16.13 -0.86 -19.85
C LEU A 55 -16.92 -1.97 -19.15
N ILE A 56 -16.35 -2.53 -18.10
CA ILE A 56 -16.97 -3.62 -17.33
C ILE A 56 -17.77 -3.12 -16.12
N ASP A 57 -17.61 -1.86 -15.75
CA ASP A 57 -18.14 -1.28 -14.52
C ASP A 57 -18.82 0.09 -14.71
N ASP A 58 -20.02 0.22 -14.14
CA ASP A 58 -20.70 1.51 -13.90
C ASP A 58 -21.28 1.56 -12.46
N TRP A 59 -20.67 0.78 -11.56
CA TRP A 59 -21.11 0.67 -10.17
C TRP A 59 -20.35 1.63 -9.26
N LYS A 60 -20.97 2.01 -8.14
CA LYS A 60 -20.37 2.89 -7.14
C LYS A 60 -19.07 2.33 -6.57
N VAL A 61 -18.09 3.21 -6.42
CA VAL A 61 -16.80 2.89 -5.79
C VAL A 61 -16.97 2.64 -4.28
N THR A 62 -16.17 1.72 -3.76
CA THR A 62 -16.07 1.40 -2.33
C THR A 62 -14.91 2.16 -1.68
N ASN A 63 -14.94 2.36 -0.36
CA ASN A 63 -13.86 3.08 0.35
C ASN A 63 -13.41 2.36 1.63
N GLN A 64 -12.16 1.87 1.64
CA GLN A 64 -11.56 1.21 2.80
C GLN A 64 -11.23 2.15 3.97
N LYS A 65 -11.24 3.47 3.73
CA LYS A 65 -10.85 4.53 4.67
C LYS A 65 -9.43 4.31 5.20
N LYS A 66 -9.18 4.66 6.46
CA LYS A 66 -7.88 4.50 7.12
C LYS A 66 -7.68 3.05 7.61
N SER A 67 -7.63 2.10 6.68
CA SER A 67 -7.34 0.68 6.96
C SER A 67 -6.53 0.06 5.82
N GLY A 68 -5.85 -1.05 6.08
CA GLY A 68 -5.06 -1.79 5.08
C GLY A 68 -5.83 -2.89 4.34
N ARG A 69 -7.15 -2.75 4.19
CA ARG A 69 -8.06 -3.81 3.70
C ARG A 69 -8.21 -3.89 2.18
N CYS A 70 -7.28 -3.32 1.41
CA CYS A 70 -7.38 -3.23 -0.04
C CYS A 70 -7.65 -4.59 -0.71
N TRP A 71 -7.00 -5.65 -0.22
CA TRP A 71 -7.16 -7.02 -0.71
C TRP A 71 -8.59 -7.56 -0.52
N LEU A 72 -9.25 -7.29 0.62
CA LEU A 72 -10.65 -7.65 0.85
C LEU A 72 -11.60 -6.86 -0.04
N PHE A 73 -11.38 -5.56 -0.16
CA PHE A 73 -12.19 -4.70 -1.02
C PHE A 73 -12.09 -5.13 -2.49
N ALA A 74 -10.88 -5.43 -2.97
CA ALA A 74 -10.67 -5.92 -4.33
C ALA A 74 -11.36 -7.27 -4.58
N GLY A 75 -11.19 -8.24 -3.68
CA GLY A 75 -11.84 -9.56 -3.79
C GLY A 75 -13.37 -9.46 -3.76
N LEU A 76 -13.93 -8.69 -2.84
CA LEU A 76 -15.38 -8.50 -2.74
C LEU A 76 -15.96 -7.66 -3.90
N ASN A 77 -15.20 -6.71 -4.45
CA ASN A 77 -15.58 -5.96 -5.64
C ASN A 77 -15.64 -6.83 -6.89
N LEU A 78 -14.78 -7.85 -6.99
CA LEU A 78 -14.86 -8.84 -8.07
C LEU A 78 -16.15 -9.67 -7.95
N LEU A 79 -16.48 -10.15 -6.76
CA LEU A 79 -17.63 -11.04 -6.55
C LEU A 79 -18.99 -10.32 -6.60
N ARG A 80 -19.06 -9.06 -6.16
CA ARG A 80 -20.34 -8.35 -6.03
C ARG A 80 -21.06 -8.15 -7.35
N VAL A 81 -20.34 -8.11 -8.47
CA VAL A 81 -20.91 -7.96 -9.82
C VAL A 81 -21.86 -9.11 -10.15
N GLY A 82 -21.42 -10.35 -9.88
CA GLY A 82 -22.26 -11.54 -10.07
C GLY A 82 -23.46 -11.55 -9.12
N ALA A 83 -23.26 -11.15 -7.86
CA ALA A 83 -24.33 -11.07 -6.87
C ALA A 83 -25.40 -10.03 -7.25
N MET A 84 -24.98 -8.85 -7.71
CA MET A 84 -25.87 -7.79 -8.20
C MET A 84 -26.74 -8.29 -9.37
N SER A 85 -26.12 -8.96 -10.34
CA SER A 85 -26.83 -9.54 -11.47
C SER A 85 -27.83 -10.61 -11.03
N ALA A 86 -27.43 -11.52 -10.14
CA ALA A 86 -28.28 -12.61 -9.66
C ALA A 86 -29.48 -12.12 -8.83
N MET A 87 -29.29 -11.06 -8.03
CA MET A 87 -30.34 -10.49 -7.17
C MET A 87 -31.15 -9.38 -7.85
N ASN A 88 -30.80 -8.98 -9.07
CA ASN A 88 -31.39 -7.85 -9.80
C ASN A 88 -31.38 -6.53 -9.00
N VAL A 89 -30.23 -6.19 -8.41
CA VAL A 89 -30.03 -4.94 -7.64
C VAL A 89 -28.94 -4.08 -8.26
N LYS A 90 -29.16 -2.76 -8.26
CA LYS A 90 -28.21 -1.78 -8.83
C LYS A 90 -27.04 -1.46 -7.91
N ASP A 91 -27.28 -1.34 -6.61
CA ASP A 91 -26.28 -0.97 -5.62
C ASP A 91 -26.18 -2.10 -4.59
N PHE A 92 -25.01 -2.72 -4.48
CA PHE A 92 -24.76 -3.78 -3.51
C PHE A 92 -23.30 -3.78 -3.07
N GLU A 93 -23.08 -4.08 -1.79
CA GLU A 93 -21.76 -4.35 -1.22
C GLU A 93 -21.86 -5.53 -0.27
N PHE A 94 -20.87 -6.43 -0.34
CA PHE A 94 -20.63 -7.39 0.72
C PHE A 94 -20.04 -6.69 1.94
N SER A 95 -20.29 -7.24 3.13
CA SER A 95 -19.68 -6.72 4.35
C SER A 95 -18.18 -7.00 4.38
N GLN A 96 -17.36 -6.01 4.02
CA GLN A 96 -15.91 -6.12 4.14
C GLN A 96 -15.47 -6.24 5.60
N ASN A 97 -16.30 -5.72 6.53
CA ASN A 97 -16.05 -5.84 7.97
C ASN A 97 -16.28 -7.27 8.48
N HIS A 98 -17.20 -8.02 7.89
CA HIS A 98 -17.44 -9.42 8.27
C HIS A 98 -16.20 -10.27 7.99
N ILE A 99 -15.64 -10.16 6.78
CA ILE A 99 -14.43 -10.91 6.41
C ILE A 99 -13.22 -10.42 7.22
N MET A 100 -13.12 -9.10 7.46
CA MET A 100 -12.04 -8.55 8.28
C MET A 100 -12.06 -9.06 9.73
N PHE A 101 -13.25 -9.25 10.31
CA PHE A 101 -13.38 -9.81 11.65
C PHE A 101 -12.74 -11.21 11.71
N TRP A 102 -13.09 -12.07 10.74
CA TRP A 102 -12.54 -13.42 10.66
C TRP A 102 -11.05 -13.44 10.33
N ASP A 103 -10.56 -12.54 9.45
CA ASP A 103 -9.12 -12.38 9.22
C ASP A 103 -8.37 -12.12 10.52
N LYS A 104 -8.85 -11.18 11.36
CA LYS A 104 -8.17 -10.84 12.61
C LYS A 104 -8.20 -11.97 13.62
N LEU A 105 -9.32 -12.69 13.70
CA LEU A 105 -9.43 -13.84 14.59
C LEU A 105 -8.49 -14.96 14.17
N GLU A 106 -8.51 -15.35 12.89
CA GLU A 106 -7.66 -16.43 12.37
C GLU A 106 -6.19 -16.04 12.40
N ARG A 107 -5.86 -14.77 12.16
CA ARG A 107 -4.48 -14.28 12.26
C ARG A 107 -3.94 -14.34 13.67
N ALA A 108 -4.76 -14.01 14.68
CA ALA A 108 -4.36 -14.16 16.07
C ALA A 108 -4.06 -15.63 16.40
N ASN A 109 -4.91 -16.56 15.94
CA ASN A 109 -4.69 -17.99 16.10
C ASN A 109 -3.43 -18.47 15.36
N TYR A 110 -3.24 -18.07 14.10
CA TYR A 110 -2.05 -18.37 13.31
C TYR A 110 -0.77 -17.91 14.00
N TYR A 111 -0.77 -16.67 14.50
CA TYR A 111 0.36 -16.10 15.21
C TYR A 111 0.72 -16.92 16.47
N LEU A 112 -0.26 -17.30 17.29
CA LEU A 112 -0.01 -18.12 18.48
C LEU A 112 0.60 -19.47 18.13
N ASN A 113 0.11 -20.12 17.06
CA ASN A 113 0.68 -21.37 16.58
C ASN A 113 2.12 -21.18 16.07
N ALA A 114 2.40 -20.10 15.32
CA ALA A 114 3.75 -19.79 14.85
C ALA A 114 4.74 -19.56 16.01
N ILE A 115 4.32 -18.93 17.11
CA ILE A 115 5.15 -18.80 18.31
C ILE A 115 5.42 -20.17 18.95
N VAL A 116 4.42 -21.04 19.06
CA VAL A 116 4.60 -22.39 19.59
C VAL A 116 5.55 -23.22 18.71
N GLU A 117 5.44 -23.11 17.39
CA GLU A 117 6.32 -23.79 16.42
C GLU A 117 7.77 -23.29 16.48
N THR A 118 7.97 -22.05 16.91
CA THR A 118 9.31 -21.42 17.02
C THR A 118 9.84 -21.37 18.45
N ARG A 119 9.18 -22.03 19.41
CA ARG A 119 9.47 -21.90 20.85
C ARG A 119 10.91 -22.24 21.27
N ASP A 120 11.60 -23.08 20.49
CA ASP A 120 12.96 -23.54 20.80
C ASP A 120 14.04 -22.60 20.21
N ARG A 121 13.63 -21.50 19.56
CA ARG A 121 14.53 -20.47 19.01
C ARG A 121 14.71 -19.32 20.00
N GLU A 122 15.84 -18.62 19.87
CA GLU A 122 16.09 -17.42 20.66
C GLU A 122 15.10 -16.30 20.28
N VAL A 123 14.79 -15.42 21.23
CA VAL A 123 13.80 -14.35 21.04
C VAL A 123 14.22 -13.32 19.98
N ASP A 124 15.53 -13.15 19.79
CA ASP A 124 16.14 -12.30 18.77
C ASP A 124 16.47 -13.05 17.47
N ASP A 125 16.08 -14.33 17.35
CA ASP A 125 16.05 -15.01 16.06
C ASP A 125 15.25 -14.17 15.07
N ARG A 126 15.78 -14.02 13.86
CA ARG A 126 15.17 -13.16 12.83
C ARG A 126 13.70 -13.51 12.56
N THR A 127 13.33 -14.78 12.66
CA THR A 127 11.95 -15.23 12.44
C THR A 127 11.05 -14.83 13.60
N VAL A 128 11.48 -15.09 14.83
CA VAL A 128 10.72 -14.73 16.05
C VAL A 128 10.56 -13.22 16.16
N ALA A 129 11.65 -12.47 15.93
CA ALA A 129 11.61 -11.01 15.88
C ALA A 129 10.65 -10.48 14.81
N HIS A 130 10.58 -11.11 13.63
CA HIS A 130 9.63 -10.74 12.59
C HIS A 130 8.17 -10.99 13.01
N LEU A 131 7.88 -12.17 13.58
CA LEU A 131 6.54 -12.51 14.08
C LEU A 131 6.06 -11.51 15.15
N LEU A 132 6.95 -11.11 16.06
CA LEU A 132 6.67 -10.14 17.12
C LEU A 132 6.51 -8.69 16.61
N GLY A 133 7.11 -8.36 15.47
CA GLY A 133 7.11 -7.00 14.91
C GLY A 133 5.78 -6.59 14.25
N SER A 134 4.97 -7.55 13.79
CA SER A 134 3.74 -7.30 13.04
C SER A 134 2.74 -8.45 13.25
N VAL A 135 1.99 -8.38 14.35
CA VAL A 135 1.05 -9.45 14.74
C VAL A 135 -0.32 -9.28 14.08
N ALA A 136 -0.76 -8.02 13.94
CA ALA A 136 -2.16 -7.70 13.63
C ALA A 136 -2.30 -6.72 12.46
N ASP A 137 -1.42 -6.78 11.46
CA ASP A 137 -1.53 -5.97 10.25
C ASP A 137 -2.78 -6.32 9.43
N ASP A 138 -3.31 -5.33 8.70
CA ASP A 138 -4.54 -5.46 7.92
C ASP A 138 -4.33 -6.15 6.57
N GLY A 139 -3.10 -6.16 6.06
CA GLY A 139 -2.78 -6.68 4.73
C GLY A 139 -2.97 -8.19 4.64
N GLY A 140 -3.29 -8.66 3.43
CA GLY A 140 -3.44 -10.07 3.13
C GLY A 140 -3.23 -10.35 1.65
N GLN A 141 -3.34 -11.62 1.30
CA GLN A 141 -3.12 -12.14 -0.05
C GLN A 141 -4.37 -12.87 -0.57
N TRP A 142 -4.42 -13.14 -1.87
CA TRP A 142 -5.56 -13.80 -2.50
C TRP A 142 -5.89 -15.16 -1.88
N ASN A 143 -4.88 -15.98 -1.59
CA ASN A 143 -5.08 -17.28 -0.94
C ASN A 143 -5.70 -17.12 0.46
N MET A 144 -5.31 -16.10 1.23
CA MET A 144 -5.94 -15.81 2.52
C MET A 144 -7.40 -15.40 2.35
N PHE A 145 -7.73 -14.70 1.27
CA PHE A 145 -9.11 -14.28 0.99
C PHE A 145 -9.97 -15.51 0.68
N VAL A 146 -9.46 -16.41 -0.16
CA VAL A 146 -10.10 -17.70 -0.47
C VAL A 146 -10.29 -18.54 0.79
N SER A 147 -9.35 -18.52 1.75
CA SER A 147 -9.51 -19.26 3.01
C SER A 147 -10.60 -18.71 3.94
N LEU A 148 -11.04 -17.47 3.76
CA LEU A 148 -12.06 -16.82 4.59
C LEU A 148 -13.47 -16.85 4.00
N VAL A 149 -13.62 -17.18 2.71
CA VAL A 149 -14.88 -17.15 1.94
C VAL A 149 -15.40 -18.56 1.73
#